data_AF-A0A951M156-F1
#
_entry.id   AF-A0A951M156-F1
#
_cell.length_a   1.000
_cell.length_b   1.000
_cell.length_c   1.000
_cell.angle_alpha   90.00
_cell.angle_beta   90.00
_cell.angle_gamma   90.00
#
_symmetry.space_group_name_H-M   'P 1'
#
loop_
_entity.id
_entity.type
_entity.pdbx_description
1 polymer ?
#
loop_
_entity_poly.entity_id
_entity_poly.type
_entity_poly.pdbx_seq_one_letter_code
_entity_poly.pdbx_strand_id
1 'polypeptide(L)' 'MRIDAHQHFWTYSPAMEWIGPEMSVIRRNFAPADLAPLLEEHAMDGCVAVQVDQTPAETG' A
#
# COMPACT_ATOMS: atom_id res chain seq x y z
N MET A 1 -13.54 -13.13 -11.71
CA MET A 1 -12.36 -12.59 -11.02
C MET A 1 -12.56 -11.10 -10.84
N ARG A 2 -12.62 -10.62 -9.60
CA ARG A 2 -12.86 -9.23 -9.20
C ARG A 2 -11.61 -8.74 -8.46
N ILE A 3 -10.92 -7.79 -9.04
CA ILE A 3 -9.60 -7.34 -8.58
C ILE A 3 -9.68 -5.87 -8.22
N ASP A 4 -9.11 -5.51 -7.07
CA ASP A 4 -8.75 -4.13 -6.78
C ASP A 4 -7.55 -3.73 -7.64
N ALA A 5 -7.77 -2.81 -8.58
CA ALA A 5 -6.78 -2.50 -9.60
C ALA A 5 -5.58 -1.71 -9.08
N HIS A 6 -5.62 -1.17 -7.86
CA HIS A 6 -4.57 -0.25 -7.41
C HIS A 6 -4.44 -0.24 -5.89
N GLN A 7 -3.39 -0.88 -5.37
CA GLN A 7 -3.03 -0.83 -3.96
C GLN A 7 -1.54 -0.58 -3.75
N HIS A 8 -1.21 0.06 -2.64
CA HIS A 8 0.15 0.41 -2.24
C HIS A 8 0.48 -0.26 -0.91
N PHE A 9 1.69 -0.80 -0.78
CA PHE A 9 2.21 -1.39 0.45
C PHE A 9 3.57 -0.81 0.77
N TRP A 10 3.84 -0.48 2.03
CA TRP A 10 5.10 0.11 2.42
C TRP A 10 5.47 -0.24 3.86
N THR A 11 6.78 -0.28 4.11
CA THR A 11 7.34 -0.14 5.46
C THR A 11 7.67 1.32 5.65
N TYR A 12 7.04 1.96 6.63
CA TYR A 12 7.18 3.40 6.82
C TYR A 12 8.63 3.77 7.14
N SER A 13 9.12 4.79 6.44
CA SER A 13 10.40 5.43 6.69
C SER A 13 10.21 6.95 6.72
N PRO A 14 10.86 7.67 7.66
CA PRO A 14 10.90 9.13 7.63
C PRO A 14 11.48 9.72 6.33
N ALA A 15 12.20 8.92 5.52
CA ALA A 15 12.70 9.32 4.22
C ALA A 15 11.60 9.45 3.14
N MET A 16 10.38 8.95 3.41
CA MET A 16 9.22 9.12 2.53
C MET A 16 8.67 10.53 2.67
N GLU A 17 9.29 11.50 2.00
CA GLU A 17 9.00 12.94 2.13
C GLU A 17 7.56 13.31 1.75
N TRP A 18 6.90 12.49 0.93
CA TRP A 18 5.50 12.68 0.54
C TRP A 18 4.50 12.36 1.67
N ILE A 19 4.93 11.68 2.74
CA ILE A 19 4.12 11.45 3.95
C ILE A 19 4.42 12.51 5.00
N GLY A 20 3.66 13.61 4.94
CA GLY A 20 3.80 14.76 5.84
C GLY A 20 3.45 14.46 7.31
N PRO A 21 3.88 15.33 8.26
CA PRO A 21 3.62 15.15 9.68
C PRO A 21 2.15 15.03 10.09
N GLU A 22 1.27 15.72 9.36
CA GLU A 22 -0.17 15.74 9.51
C GLU A 22 -0.84 14.43 9.09
N MET A 23 -0.19 13.62 8.25
CA MET A 23 -0.73 12.36 7.69
C MET A 23 -0.56 11.16 8.64
N SER A 24 -0.78 11.38 9.94
CA SER A 24 -0.51 10.42 11.02
C SER A 24 -1.09 9.01 10.81
N VAL A 25 -2.25 8.90 10.16
CA VAL A 25 -2.92 7.61 9.88
C VAL A 25 -2.09 6.70 8.97
N ILE A 26 -1.40 7.30 7.99
CA ILE A 26 -0.62 6.56 6.99
C ILE A 26 0.89 6.52 7.30
N ARG A 27 1.33 7.16 8.39
CA ARG A 27 2.70 7.09 8.94
C ARG A 27 2.96 5.80 9.71
N ARG A 28 2.66 4.67 9.08
CA ARG A 28 2.83 3.31 9.63
C ARG A 28 3.04 2.32 8.49
N ASN A 29 3.39 1.09 8.83
CA ASN A 29 3.50 0.02 7.85
C ASN A 29 2.11 -0.38 7.36
N PHE A 30 2.03 -0.68 6.07
CA PHE A 30 0.89 -1.34 5.43
C PHE A 30 1.40 -2.54 4.66
N ALA A 31 0.97 -3.72 5.07
CA ALA A 31 1.32 -5.00 4.48
C ALA A 31 0.08 -5.68 3.88
N PRO A 32 0.24 -6.70 3.02
CA PRO A 32 -0.88 -7.45 2.47
C PRO A 32 -1.85 -8.01 3.53
N ALA A 33 -1.34 -8.34 4.72
CA ALA A 33 -2.15 -8.81 5.84
C ALA A 33 -3.11 -7.74 6.39
N ASP A 34 -2.80 -6.45 6.27
CA ASP A 34 -3.69 -5.37 6.66
C ASP A 34 -4.87 -5.22 5.68
N LEU A 35 -4.65 -5.54 4.39
CA LEU A 35 -5.66 -5.41 3.32
C LEU A 35 -6.55 -6.66 3.22
N ALA A 36 -6.04 -7.85 3.53
CA ALA A 36 -6.75 -9.12 3.33
C ALA A 36 -8.19 -9.15 3.89
N PRO A 37 -8.46 -8.68 5.14
CA PRO A 37 -9.83 -8.68 5.67
C PRO A 37 -10.79 -7.78 4.87
N LEU A 38 -10.29 -6.69 4.30
CA LEU A 38 -11.10 -5.77 3.48
C LEU A 38 -11.42 -6.36 2.11
N LEU A 39 -10.50 -7.13 1.52
CA LEU A 39 -10.76 -7.85 0.27
C LEU A 39 -11.85 -8.89 0.47
N GLU A 40 -11.80 -9.63 1.58
CA GLU A 40 -12.83 -10.60 1.96
C GLU A 40 -14.20 -9.94 2.16
N GLU A 41 -14.25 -8.82 2.90
CA GLU A 41 -15.49 -8.05 3.14
C GLU A 41 -16.14 -7.59 1.83
N HIS A 42 -15.34 -7.23 0.82
CA HIS A 42 -15.82 -6.72 -0.45
C HIS A 42 -15.90 -7.75 -1.59
N ALA A 43 -15.68 -9.04 -1.28
CA ALA A 43 -15.64 -10.12 -2.26
C ALA A 43 -14.69 -9.83 -3.44
N MET A 44 -13.50 -9.32 -3.12
CA MET A 44 -12.39 -9.12 -4.04
C MET A 44 -11.47 -10.36 -3.99
N ASP A 45 -11.05 -10.86 -5.15
CA ASP A 45 -10.17 -12.01 -5.29
C ASP A 45 -8.67 -11.64 -5.08
N GLY A 46 -8.35 -10.34 -5.05
CA GLY A 46 -6.99 -9.85 -4.88
C GLY A 46 -6.85 -8.38 -5.28
N CYS A 47 -5.61 -7.90 -5.29
CA CYS A 47 -5.26 -6.55 -5.73
C CYS A 47 -4.01 -6.54 -6.61
N VAL A 48 -3.84 -5.47 -7.39
CA VAL A 48 -2.58 -5.14 -8.06
C VAL A 48 -1.78 -4.20 -7.15
N ALA A 49 -0.58 -4.64 -6.74
CA ALA A 49 0.35 -3.80 -6.02
C ALA A 49 1.08 -2.85 -6.98
N VAL A 50 1.10 -1.56 -6.63
CA VAL A 50 1.76 -0.50 -7.40
C VAL A 50 2.85 0.13 -6.53
N GLN A 51 3.99 0.47 -7.15
CA GLN A 51 5.14 1.11 -6.49
C GLN A 51 4.72 2.34 -5.68
N VAL A 52 5.37 2.55 -4.53
CA VAL A 52 5.02 3.60 -3.56
C VAL A 52 5.93 4.81 -3.73
N ASP A 53 7.13 4.61 -4.28
CA ASP A 53 8.11 5.65 -4.52
C ASP A 53 8.58 5.63 -5.99
N GLN A 54 9.11 6.76 -6.46
CA GLN A 54 9.65 6.89 -7.82
C GLN A 54 11.13 6.48 -7.90
N THR A 55 11.59 5.63 -6.98
CA THR A 55 13.00 5.20 -6.96
C THR A 55 13.20 3.99 -7.88
N PRO A 56 14.34 3.92 -8.61
CA PRO A 56 14.65 2.77 -9.48
C PRO A 56 14.72 1.42 -8.74
N ALA A 57 14.82 1.44 -7.41
CA ALA A 57 14.88 0.23 -6.58
C ALA A 57 13.56 -0.54 -6.53
N GLU A 58 12.42 0.08 -6.86
CA GLU A 58 11.10 -0.57 -6.83
C GLU A 58 10.68 -1.19 -8.17
N THR A 59 11.50 -1.05 -9.23
CA THR A 59 11.20 -1.57 -10.58
C THR A 59 11.91 -2.90 -10.92
N GLY A 60 12.65 -3.50 -9.97
CA GLY A 60 13.52 -4.66 -10.17
C GLY A 60 13.04 -5.95 -9.52
#